data_AF-A0A1Q9LKR5-F1
#
_entry.id   AF-A0A1Q9LKR5-F1
#
_cell.length_a   1.000
_cell.length_b   1.000
_cell.length_c   1.000
_cell.angle_alpha   90.00
_cell.angle_beta   90.00
_cell.angle_gamma   90.00
#
_symmetry.space_group_name_H-M   'P 1'
#
loop_
_entity.id
_entity.type
_entity.pdbx_description
1 polymer ?
#
loop_
_entity_poly.entity_id
_entity_poly.type
_entity_poly.pdbx_seq_one_letter_code
_entity_poly.pdbx_strand_id
1 'polypeptide(L)'
;MSPARLKSDGPPPIVHPGPTPAVVKQLYGTAWRCGFAGCLRPLYRVTDTGQQVLNSTIAHIHARSEGGPRWKKGMSAEDNRAPDNLMPMCLEHSKEIDDLWQNFPADLLREWKAQQLQECRGLEQSWQLNSRQVQDVMDTLDHRRIGTQTAGSSAVLAAARIVGQLGVVAGQQRTVVARAVGAWQALRNQVNRSMPPAWDATTGQVLRVEPSLMETRPHQVAVSEALAAAIAATQSPTTILIGELRAIEAADPDLVPWCAWVQGAAAVVVAASGRWPGSSSNPVHPLADNGDLSNALAELERAFTALSARWNGQAAEDPPPPPPPVVAEPESEAQRAAREHEELLDSARPWARVTGLAYDPDLYQRLLAATEHAVMFPVLPSLMAIGLFATTRLAASVARNADPDTYRSLITQAAALQPLAVAVALLRNLMSTAEKAERLELHDHARTTLVALMDVEQWREVAPWQDNEYHSRSLLDWTSSIHGEETVRDALAAGLTDTADLLGPLLIGIAAWTEQRDSHTWALRDYVRGIRDLPPWLPVDIVVTEIHRQFPDLKPTQHDNVSRDIKDLRDLAADLLRAATSIGSRTSEPPPAP
;
A
#
# COMPACT_ATOMS: atom_id res chain seq x y z
N MET A 1 -120.76 1.74 38.13
CA MET A 1 -120.49 3.20 38.08
C MET A 1 -118.99 3.41 38.06
N SER A 2 -118.46 3.93 36.94
CA SER A 2 -117.22 4.72 36.75
C SER A 2 -116.90 4.77 35.25
N PRO A 3 -116.32 5.87 34.73
CA PRO A 3 -117.02 6.71 33.76
C PRO A 3 -116.44 6.68 32.34
N ALA A 4 -117.26 7.21 31.43
CA ALA A 4 -116.99 7.46 30.02
C ALA A 4 -115.81 8.43 29.78
N ARG A 5 -114.99 8.14 28.75
CA ARG A 5 -114.10 9.13 28.13
C ARG A 5 -114.78 9.73 26.91
N LEU A 6 -114.92 11.05 26.92
CA LEU A 6 -115.31 11.88 25.80
C LEU A 6 -114.39 11.65 24.59
N LYS A 7 -114.97 11.44 23.42
CA LYS A 7 -114.29 11.56 22.13
C LYS A 7 -114.10 13.06 21.85
N SER A 8 -112.86 13.50 21.66
CA SER A 8 -112.57 14.83 21.11
C SER A 8 -112.68 14.76 19.58
N ASP A 9 -113.69 15.40 19.01
CA ASP A 9 -113.90 15.57 17.57
C ASP A 9 -112.95 16.63 16.99
N GLY A 10 -111.71 16.23 16.71
CA GLY A 10 -110.78 16.95 15.83
C GLY A 10 -110.42 16.11 14.61
N PRO A 11 -109.98 16.69 13.48
CA PRO A 11 -109.46 15.92 12.35
C PRO A 11 -108.33 15.00 12.84
N PRO A 12 -108.20 13.78 12.29
CA PRO A 12 -107.16 12.86 12.70
C PRO A 12 -105.78 13.52 12.53
N PRO A 13 -104.85 13.32 13.47
CA PRO A 13 -103.54 13.95 13.43
C PRO A 13 -102.83 13.59 12.13
N ILE A 14 -102.21 14.58 11.48
CA ILE A 14 -101.51 14.38 10.21
C ILE A 14 -100.32 13.46 10.43
N VAL A 15 -100.20 12.40 9.62
CA VAL A 15 -99.02 11.52 9.60
C VAL A 15 -98.52 11.43 8.16
N HIS A 16 -97.34 12.00 7.89
CA HIS A 16 -96.69 11.90 6.58
C HIS A 16 -96.37 10.44 6.23
N PRO A 17 -96.17 10.06 4.96
CA PRO A 17 -95.64 8.73 4.60
C PRO A 17 -94.17 8.58 5.03
N GLY A 18 -93.70 7.34 5.18
CA GLY A 18 -92.28 7.08 5.47
C GLY A 18 -91.35 7.38 4.29
N PRO A 19 -90.02 7.38 4.51
CA PRO A 19 -89.04 7.57 3.44
C PRO A 19 -89.15 6.48 2.36
N THR A 20 -88.92 6.88 1.11
CA THR A 20 -88.92 5.92 0.00
C THR A 20 -87.67 5.03 0.04
N PRO A 21 -87.70 3.81 -0.51
CA PRO A 21 -86.52 2.95 -0.54
C PRO A 21 -85.29 3.58 -1.21
N ALA A 22 -85.49 4.46 -2.20
CA ALA A 22 -84.40 5.19 -2.86
C ALA A 22 -83.72 6.17 -1.89
N VAL A 23 -84.52 6.94 -1.12
CA VAL A 23 -83.99 7.87 -0.11
C VAL A 23 -83.28 7.11 1.02
N VAL A 24 -83.84 5.97 1.47
CA VAL A 24 -83.17 5.10 2.46
C VAL A 24 -81.79 4.67 1.96
N LYS A 25 -81.70 4.15 0.72
CA LYS A 25 -80.42 3.75 0.12
C LYS A 25 -79.44 4.91 0.00
N GLN A 26 -79.92 6.08 -0.41
CA GLN A 26 -79.08 7.28 -0.49
C GLN A 26 -78.50 7.64 0.87
N LEU A 27 -79.33 7.69 1.92
CA LEU A 27 -78.89 8.07 3.27
C LEU A 27 -77.84 7.10 3.82
N TYR A 28 -78.03 5.80 3.63
CA TYR A 28 -77.04 4.79 4.02
C TYR A 28 -75.79 4.81 3.13
N GLY A 29 -75.90 5.22 1.86
CA GLY A 29 -74.77 5.37 0.95
C GLY A 29 -73.92 6.61 1.21
N THR A 30 -74.48 7.64 1.86
CA THR A 30 -73.78 8.90 2.15
C THR A 30 -73.45 9.09 3.63
N ALA A 31 -73.48 8.02 4.43
CA ALA A 31 -73.19 8.06 5.86
C ALA A 31 -72.27 6.91 6.26
N TRP A 32 -71.14 7.26 6.87
CA TRP A 32 -70.17 6.28 7.37
C TRP A 32 -70.47 5.77 8.78
N ARG A 33 -71.04 6.63 9.63
CA ARG A 33 -71.32 6.37 11.05
C ARG A 33 -72.58 7.12 11.50
N CYS A 34 -72.97 6.94 12.76
CA CYS A 34 -74.08 7.67 13.38
C CYS A 34 -73.97 9.19 13.15
N GLY A 35 -75.09 9.83 12.81
CA GLY A 35 -75.13 11.29 12.58
C GLY A 35 -75.15 12.14 13.86
N PHE A 36 -75.08 11.55 15.05
CA PHE A 36 -74.90 12.32 16.28
C PHE A 36 -73.47 12.86 16.37
N ALA A 37 -73.29 14.15 16.68
CA ALA A 37 -71.97 14.77 16.74
C ALA A 37 -71.03 14.03 17.69
N GLY A 38 -69.84 13.65 17.21
CA GLY A 38 -68.84 12.91 17.98
C GLY A 38 -69.13 11.42 18.18
N CYS A 39 -70.23 10.87 17.66
CA CYS A 39 -70.52 9.44 17.79
C CYS A 39 -69.78 8.60 16.74
N LEU A 40 -68.85 7.75 17.18
CA LEU A 40 -68.09 6.84 16.30
C LEU A 40 -68.79 5.50 16.04
N ARG A 41 -70.04 5.32 16.49
CA ARG A 41 -70.73 4.03 16.38
C ARG A 41 -71.13 3.74 14.93
N PRO A 42 -70.87 2.52 14.43
CA PRO A 42 -71.18 2.16 13.06
C PRO A 42 -72.68 1.96 12.86
N LEU A 43 -73.14 2.15 11.61
CA LEU A 43 -74.54 1.95 11.22
C LEU A 43 -74.96 0.47 11.23
N TYR A 44 -73.97 -0.42 11.09
CA TYR A 44 -74.08 -1.87 11.26
C TYR A 44 -73.09 -2.31 12.32
N ARG A 45 -73.47 -3.26 13.17
CA ARG A 45 -72.56 -3.86 14.14
C ARG A 45 -72.45 -5.36 13.89
N VAL A 46 -71.33 -5.94 14.31
CA VAL A 46 -71.14 -7.39 14.33
C VAL A 46 -71.53 -7.88 15.72
N THR A 47 -72.42 -8.88 15.80
CA THR A 47 -72.77 -9.54 17.06
C THR A 47 -71.61 -10.42 17.56
N ASP A 48 -71.67 -10.86 18.81
CA ASP A 48 -70.70 -11.83 19.35
C ASP A 48 -70.66 -13.15 18.56
N THR A 49 -71.73 -13.45 17.81
CA THR A 49 -71.85 -14.60 16.90
C THR A 49 -71.31 -14.33 15.50
N GLY A 50 -70.69 -13.17 15.25
CA GLY A 50 -70.11 -12.80 13.95
C GLY A 50 -71.13 -12.32 12.90
N GLN A 51 -72.41 -12.16 13.24
CA GLN A 51 -73.45 -11.73 12.30
C GLN A 51 -73.51 -10.20 12.20
N GLN A 52 -73.54 -9.67 10.98
CA GLN A 52 -73.81 -8.25 10.76
C GLN A 52 -75.29 -7.96 10.97
N VAL A 53 -75.58 -7.05 11.90
CA VAL A 53 -76.94 -6.60 12.22
C VAL A 53 -77.03 -5.09 12.12
N LEU A 54 -78.20 -4.59 11.72
CA LEU A 54 -78.45 -3.15 11.62
C LEU A 54 -78.41 -2.53 13.03
N ASN A 55 -77.54 -1.54 13.22
CA ASN A 55 -77.36 -0.81 14.47
C ASN A 55 -77.90 0.62 14.38
N SER A 56 -78.71 0.91 13.37
CA SER A 56 -79.15 2.26 13.04
C SER A 56 -80.59 2.31 12.53
N THR A 57 -81.14 3.51 12.54
CA THR A 57 -82.41 3.85 11.91
C THR A 57 -82.31 5.22 11.27
N ILE A 58 -83.27 5.55 10.41
CA ILE A 58 -83.38 6.86 9.80
C ILE A 58 -84.22 7.74 10.74
N ALA A 59 -83.55 8.69 11.38
CA ALA A 59 -84.19 9.68 12.22
C ALA A 59 -84.75 10.83 11.37
N HIS A 60 -85.89 11.36 11.77
CA HIS A 60 -86.48 12.56 11.17
C HIS A 60 -86.04 13.80 11.95
N ILE A 61 -85.54 14.81 11.24
CA ILE A 61 -85.22 16.13 11.82
C ILE A 61 -86.52 16.81 12.25
N HIS A 62 -87.52 16.88 11.35
CA HIS A 62 -88.90 17.23 11.69
C HIS A 62 -89.78 15.98 11.69
N ALA A 63 -90.48 15.73 12.79
CA ALA A 63 -91.30 14.53 12.96
C ALA A 63 -92.30 14.29 11.81
N ARG A 64 -92.59 13.01 11.61
CA ARG A 64 -93.58 12.50 10.64
C ARG A 64 -95.03 12.72 11.08
N SER A 65 -95.29 12.73 12.38
CA SER A 65 -96.63 12.81 12.98
C SER A 65 -96.85 14.16 13.64
N GLU A 66 -98.05 14.71 13.47
CA GLU A 66 -98.51 15.91 14.14
C GLU A 66 -98.42 15.76 15.67
N GLY A 67 -97.79 16.75 16.31
CA GLY A 67 -97.50 16.73 17.75
C GLY A 67 -96.24 15.93 18.14
N GLY A 68 -95.53 15.31 17.18
CA GLY A 68 -94.26 14.64 17.43
C GLY A 68 -93.07 15.58 17.63
N PRO A 69 -91.88 15.04 18.01
CA PRO A 69 -90.64 15.80 18.18
C PRO A 69 -90.35 16.76 17.03
N ARG A 70 -90.21 18.06 17.32
CA ARG A 70 -89.92 19.11 16.32
C ARG A 70 -90.91 19.15 15.15
N TRP A 71 -92.20 18.80 15.34
CA TRP A 71 -93.22 18.89 14.30
C TRP A 71 -93.26 20.31 13.66
N LYS A 72 -93.20 20.37 12.32
CA LYS A 72 -93.25 21.63 11.57
C LYS A 72 -94.59 21.75 10.85
N LYS A 73 -95.49 22.57 11.38
CA LYS A 73 -96.79 22.85 10.76
C LYS A 73 -96.60 23.41 9.34
N GLY A 74 -97.30 22.82 8.37
CA GLY A 74 -97.24 23.24 6.97
C GLY A 74 -96.11 22.60 6.14
N MET A 75 -95.34 21.66 6.70
CA MET A 75 -94.38 20.86 5.92
C MET A 75 -95.12 19.92 4.97
N SER A 76 -94.68 19.83 3.71
CA SER A 76 -95.26 18.88 2.75
C SER A 76 -94.81 17.44 3.04
N ALA A 77 -95.57 16.46 2.55
CA ALA A 77 -95.19 15.05 2.67
C ALA A 77 -93.87 14.75 1.94
N GLU A 78 -93.65 15.42 0.80
CA GLU A 78 -92.44 15.34 -0.02
C GLU A 78 -91.22 15.87 0.73
N ASP A 79 -91.33 17.04 1.35
CA ASP A 79 -90.23 17.63 2.13
C ASP A 79 -89.93 16.80 3.38
N ASN A 80 -90.96 16.27 4.05
CA ASN A 80 -90.79 15.49 5.27
C ASN A 80 -90.00 14.20 5.02
N ARG A 81 -90.21 13.57 3.87
CA ARG A 81 -89.53 12.34 3.45
C ARG A 81 -88.31 12.58 2.55
N ALA A 82 -87.97 13.83 2.27
CA ALA A 82 -86.79 14.18 1.48
C ALA A 82 -85.51 13.84 2.25
N PRO A 83 -84.40 13.51 1.57
CA PRO A 83 -83.12 13.26 2.22
C PRO A 83 -82.80 14.37 3.23
N ASP A 84 -83.03 15.64 2.88
CA ASP A 84 -82.77 16.84 3.67
C ASP A 84 -83.35 16.84 5.09
N ASN A 85 -84.49 16.18 5.31
CA ASN A 85 -85.14 16.07 6.62
C ASN A 85 -84.75 14.78 7.39
N LEU A 86 -83.85 13.98 6.86
CA LEU A 86 -83.55 12.63 7.34
C LEU A 86 -82.04 12.43 7.56
N MET A 87 -81.68 11.65 8.58
CA MET A 87 -80.29 11.29 8.86
C MET A 87 -80.17 9.90 9.51
N PRO A 88 -79.23 9.04 9.09
CA PRO A 88 -78.96 7.79 9.79
C PRO A 88 -78.33 8.04 11.16
N MET A 89 -78.91 7.44 12.20
CA MET A 89 -78.38 7.47 13.56
C MET A 89 -78.38 6.08 14.16
N CYS A 90 -77.48 5.80 15.11
CA CYS A 90 -77.54 4.55 15.85
C CYS A 90 -78.83 4.48 16.67
N LEU A 91 -79.28 3.26 16.99
CA LEU A 91 -80.57 3.02 17.66
C LEU A 91 -80.73 3.81 18.98
N GLU A 92 -79.64 3.99 19.73
CA GLU A 92 -79.67 4.77 20.98
C GLU A 92 -79.85 6.26 20.71
N HIS A 93 -79.00 6.87 19.88
CA HIS A 93 -79.09 8.31 19.64
C HIS A 93 -80.36 8.70 18.87
N SER A 94 -80.89 7.84 17.98
CA SER A 94 -82.18 8.10 17.34
C SER A 94 -83.32 8.21 18.34
N LYS A 95 -83.27 7.41 19.41
CA LYS A 95 -84.28 7.46 20.47
C LYS A 95 -84.06 8.66 21.39
N GLU A 96 -82.80 8.94 21.74
CA GLU A 96 -82.42 10.06 22.60
C GLU A 96 -82.88 11.41 22.05
N ILE A 97 -82.66 11.67 20.75
CA ILE A 97 -83.04 12.95 20.14
C ILE A 97 -84.56 13.15 20.08
N ASP A 98 -85.35 12.07 20.07
CA ASP A 98 -86.81 12.13 20.06
C ASP A 98 -87.37 12.27 21.48
N ASP A 99 -86.82 11.55 22.46
CA ASP A 99 -87.24 11.60 23.87
C ASP A 99 -86.88 12.96 24.52
N LEU A 100 -85.72 13.54 24.18
CA LEU A 100 -85.21 14.80 24.73
C LEU A 100 -85.21 15.95 23.71
N TRP A 101 -86.24 16.00 22.86
CA TRP A 101 -86.26 16.86 21.67
C TRP A 101 -86.09 18.36 21.93
N GLN A 102 -86.36 18.86 23.15
CA GLN A 102 -86.10 20.26 23.49
C GLN A 102 -84.60 20.61 23.49
N ASN A 103 -83.74 19.63 23.78
CA ASN A 103 -82.28 19.79 23.78
C ASN A 103 -81.68 19.64 22.36
N PHE A 104 -82.45 19.13 21.42
CA PHE A 104 -82.00 18.84 20.05
C PHE A 104 -82.91 19.54 19.04
N PRO A 105 -82.80 20.87 18.86
CA PRO A 105 -83.59 21.60 17.88
C PRO A 105 -83.25 21.19 16.44
N ALA A 106 -84.17 21.43 15.51
CA ALA A 106 -84.03 20.99 14.12
C ALA A 106 -82.77 21.54 13.42
N ASP A 107 -82.36 22.77 13.74
CA ASP A 107 -81.19 23.40 13.12
C ASP A 107 -79.87 22.72 13.54
N LEU A 108 -79.77 22.29 14.81
CA LEU A 108 -78.63 21.51 15.29
C LEU A 108 -78.50 20.16 14.56
N LEU A 109 -79.62 19.47 14.35
CA LEU A 109 -79.62 18.20 13.61
C LEU A 109 -79.25 18.38 12.14
N ARG A 110 -79.62 19.52 11.52
CA ARG A 110 -79.17 19.85 10.16
C ARG A 110 -77.66 20.07 10.10
N GLU A 111 -77.08 20.75 11.08
CA GLU A 111 -75.64 20.95 11.18
C GLU A 111 -74.89 19.61 11.28
N TRP A 112 -75.35 18.72 12.16
CA TRP A 112 -74.74 17.40 12.33
C TRP A 112 -74.85 16.54 11.08
N LYS A 113 -75.98 16.60 10.39
CA LYS A 113 -76.12 15.95 9.10
C LYS A 113 -75.14 16.51 8.06
N ALA A 114 -74.95 17.82 8.01
CA ALA A 114 -73.98 18.44 7.10
C ALA A 114 -72.54 17.96 7.41
N GLN A 115 -72.20 17.83 8.70
CA GLN A 115 -70.93 17.24 9.14
C GLN A 115 -70.78 15.77 8.68
N GLN A 116 -71.80 14.94 8.90
CA GLN A 116 -71.82 13.54 8.48
C GLN A 116 -71.59 13.39 6.96
N LEU A 117 -72.23 14.24 6.15
CA LEU A 117 -72.01 14.25 4.70
C LEU A 117 -70.60 14.71 4.31
N GLN A 118 -70.05 15.69 5.04
CA GLN A 118 -68.69 16.18 4.80
C GLN A 118 -67.63 15.12 5.13
N GLU A 119 -67.82 14.37 6.20
CA GLU A 119 -66.95 13.24 6.57
C GLU A 119 -66.96 12.15 5.49
N CYS A 120 -68.14 11.80 4.98
CA CYS A 120 -68.27 10.83 3.90
C CYS A 120 -67.46 11.27 2.66
N ARG A 121 -67.59 12.54 2.26
CA ARG A 121 -66.81 13.12 1.14
C ARG A 121 -65.30 13.12 1.40
N GLY A 122 -64.86 13.42 2.63
CA GLY A 122 -63.44 13.39 2.98
C GLY A 122 -62.81 11.98 2.92
N LEU A 123 -63.58 10.96 3.28
CA LEU A 123 -63.16 9.56 3.16
C LEU A 123 -63.06 9.12 1.69
N GLU A 124 -63.98 9.55 0.83
CA GLU A 124 -63.91 9.26 -0.61
C GLU A 124 -62.68 9.88 -1.30
N GLN A 125 -62.20 11.05 -0.83
CA GLN A 125 -61.04 11.73 -1.41
C GLN A 125 -59.69 11.12 -0.97
N SER A 126 -59.63 10.53 0.22
CA SER A 126 -58.38 9.96 0.78
C SER A 126 -57.96 8.64 0.15
N TRP A 127 -58.84 7.99 -0.63
CA TRP A 127 -58.58 6.70 -1.27
C TRP A 127 -58.18 6.78 -2.75
N GLN A 128 -58.05 7.97 -3.32
CA GLN A 128 -57.62 8.13 -4.71
C GLN A 128 -56.09 8.08 -4.83
N LEU A 129 -55.52 6.86 -4.76
CA LEU A 129 -54.13 6.65 -5.16
C LEU A 129 -54.01 6.92 -6.66
N ASN A 130 -53.09 7.81 -7.05
CA ASN A 130 -52.80 8.02 -8.46
C ASN A 130 -51.94 6.87 -9.02
N SER A 131 -51.94 6.69 -10.35
CA SER A 131 -51.23 5.58 -11.00
C SER A 131 -49.74 5.54 -10.67
N ARG A 132 -49.11 6.68 -10.38
CA ARG A 132 -47.70 6.76 -10.00
C ARG A 132 -47.46 6.22 -8.58
N GLN A 133 -48.30 6.57 -7.62
CA GLN A 133 -48.21 6.06 -6.25
C GLN A 133 -48.50 4.56 -6.16
N VAL A 134 -49.44 4.06 -6.97
CA VAL A 134 -49.66 2.61 -7.09
C VAL A 134 -48.42 1.94 -7.68
N GLN A 135 -47.82 2.51 -8.72
CA GLN A 135 -46.60 1.97 -9.32
C GLN A 135 -45.43 1.95 -8.32
N ASP A 136 -45.19 3.03 -7.58
CA ASP A 136 -44.10 3.09 -6.59
C ASP A 136 -44.24 2.00 -5.50
N VAL A 137 -45.47 1.76 -5.01
CA VAL A 137 -45.73 0.69 -4.03
C VAL A 137 -45.53 -0.68 -4.65
N MET A 138 -45.98 -0.89 -5.90
CA MET A 138 -45.81 -2.15 -6.62
C MET A 138 -44.34 -2.44 -6.94
N ASP A 139 -43.54 -1.43 -7.28
CA ASP A 139 -42.10 -1.54 -7.53
C ASP A 139 -41.31 -1.85 -6.25
N THR A 140 -41.83 -1.43 -5.09
CA THR A 140 -41.25 -1.72 -3.78
C THR A 140 -41.60 -3.14 -3.29
N LEU A 141 -42.74 -3.68 -3.73
CA LEU A 141 -43.24 -5.01 -3.38
C LEU A 141 -42.94 -6.08 -4.44
N ASP A 142 -42.17 -5.77 -5.48
CA ASP A 142 -41.80 -6.75 -6.49
C ASP A 142 -40.95 -7.88 -5.86
N HIS A 143 -41.59 -9.02 -5.59
CA HIS A 143 -40.96 -10.20 -5.03
C HIS A 143 -39.78 -10.70 -5.87
N ARG A 144 -39.77 -10.43 -7.19
CA ARG A 144 -38.62 -10.76 -8.04
C ARG A 144 -37.42 -9.91 -7.65
N ARG A 145 -37.60 -8.61 -7.44
CA ARG A 145 -36.55 -7.67 -7.05
C ARG A 145 -36.01 -7.94 -5.64
N ILE A 146 -36.88 -8.27 -4.69
CA ILE A 146 -36.45 -8.68 -3.34
C ILE A 146 -35.67 -10.00 -3.40
N GLY A 147 -36.14 -10.96 -4.22
CA GLY A 147 -35.46 -12.23 -4.45
C GLY A 147 -34.07 -12.05 -5.07
N THR A 148 -33.94 -11.20 -6.10
CA THR A 148 -32.65 -10.94 -6.76
C THR A 148 -31.68 -10.21 -5.84
N GLN A 149 -32.13 -9.22 -5.06
CA GLN A 149 -31.26 -8.52 -4.08
C GLN A 149 -30.78 -9.43 -2.94
N THR A 150 -31.65 -10.32 -2.45
CA THR A 150 -31.28 -11.29 -1.41
C THR A 150 -30.25 -12.30 -1.95
N ALA A 151 -30.47 -12.81 -3.16
CA ALA A 151 -29.52 -13.69 -3.84
C ALA A 151 -28.18 -12.99 -4.12
N GLY A 152 -28.22 -11.73 -4.58
CA GLY A 152 -27.02 -10.91 -4.80
C GLY A 152 -26.22 -10.67 -3.52
N SER A 153 -26.90 -10.39 -2.40
CA SER A 153 -26.22 -10.23 -1.09
C SER A 153 -25.50 -11.50 -0.65
N SER A 154 -26.13 -12.67 -0.85
CA SER A 154 -25.51 -13.97 -0.58
C SER A 154 -24.30 -14.21 -1.48
N ALA A 155 -24.39 -13.84 -2.76
CA ALA A 155 -23.31 -13.97 -3.72
C ALA A 155 -22.12 -13.06 -3.39
N VAL A 156 -22.35 -11.82 -2.94
CA VAL A 156 -21.29 -10.91 -2.45
C VAL A 156 -20.56 -11.52 -1.24
N LEU A 157 -21.28 -12.11 -0.28
CA LEU A 157 -20.67 -12.77 0.87
C LEU A 157 -19.89 -14.03 0.48
N ALA A 158 -20.39 -14.80 -0.48
CA ALA A 158 -19.68 -15.96 -1.02
C ALA A 158 -18.39 -15.53 -1.74
N ALA A 159 -18.48 -14.52 -2.61
CA ALA A 159 -17.33 -13.93 -3.29
C ALA A 159 -16.27 -13.42 -2.30
N ALA A 160 -16.66 -12.74 -1.21
CA ALA A 160 -15.75 -12.29 -0.17
C ALA A 160 -14.93 -13.44 0.44
N ARG A 161 -15.61 -14.55 0.77
CA ARG A 161 -14.96 -15.75 1.33
C ARG A 161 -14.00 -16.36 0.33
N ILE A 162 -14.40 -16.44 -0.95
CA ILE A 162 -13.56 -17.03 -2.00
C ILE A 162 -12.33 -16.19 -2.27
N VAL A 163 -12.44 -14.85 -2.29
CA VAL A 163 -11.29 -13.93 -2.43
C VAL A 163 -10.30 -14.14 -1.27
N GLY A 164 -10.79 -14.18 -0.03
CA GLY A 164 -9.94 -14.46 1.14
C GLY A 164 -9.28 -15.85 1.08
N GLN A 165 -10.03 -16.88 0.66
CA GLN A 165 -9.50 -18.23 0.45
C GLN A 165 -8.42 -18.25 -0.64
N LEU A 166 -8.62 -17.53 -1.74
CA LEU A 166 -7.65 -17.45 -2.83
C LEU A 166 -6.33 -16.85 -2.35
N GLY A 167 -6.37 -15.78 -1.54
CA GLY A 167 -5.17 -15.19 -0.95
C GLY A 167 -4.40 -16.16 -0.06
N VAL A 168 -5.11 -16.87 0.83
CA VAL A 168 -4.48 -17.87 1.72
C VAL A 168 -3.88 -19.03 0.92
N VAL A 169 -4.62 -19.59 -0.04
CA VAL A 169 -4.16 -20.72 -0.87
C VAL A 169 -2.97 -20.30 -1.72
N ALA A 170 -3.02 -19.14 -2.37
CA ALA A 170 -1.93 -18.63 -3.18
C ALA A 170 -0.65 -18.42 -2.34
N GLY A 171 -0.75 -17.82 -1.16
CA GLY A 171 0.39 -17.63 -0.26
C GLY A 171 1.00 -18.94 0.24
N GLN A 172 0.17 -19.93 0.58
CA GLN A 172 0.61 -21.26 0.97
C GLN A 172 1.38 -21.95 -0.18
N GLN A 173 0.82 -21.94 -1.39
CA GLN A 173 1.47 -22.54 -2.56
C GLN A 173 2.76 -21.81 -2.94
N ARG A 174 2.81 -20.48 -2.79
CA ARG A 174 4.05 -19.70 -3.02
C ARG A 174 5.19 -20.17 -2.12
N THR A 175 4.89 -20.49 -0.87
CA THR A 175 5.88 -21.04 0.09
C THR A 175 6.40 -22.41 -0.36
N VAL A 176 5.53 -23.26 -0.92
CA VAL A 176 5.92 -24.57 -1.49
C VAL A 176 6.86 -24.40 -2.68
N VAL A 177 6.50 -23.51 -3.62
CA VAL A 177 7.35 -23.17 -4.78
C VAL A 177 8.70 -22.62 -4.31
N ALA A 178 8.70 -21.65 -3.38
CA ALA A 178 9.93 -21.05 -2.85
C ALA A 178 10.87 -22.11 -2.23
N ARG A 179 10.32 -23.10 -1.53
CA ARG A 179 11.11 -24.21 -0.98
C ARG A 179 11.73 -25.08 -2.08
N ALA A 180 10.99 -25.40 -3.14
CA ALA A 180 11.50 -26.19 -4.26
C ALA A 180 12.62 -25.44 -5.02
N VAL A 181 12.44 -24.13 -5.26
CA VAL A 181 13.46 -23.27 -5.86
C VAL A 181 14.68 -23.14 -4.94
N GLY A 182 14.47 -22.95 -3.65
CA GLY A 182 15.54 -22.85 -2.66
C GLY A 182 16.39 -24.14 -2.58
N ALA A 183 15.76 -25.31 -2.69
CA ALA A 183 16.48 -26.58 -2.76
C ALA A 183 17.36 -26.68 -4.02
N TRP A 184 16.84 -26.23 -5.17
CA TRP A 184 17.61 -26.20 -6.41
C TRP A 184 18.81 -25.25 -6.34
N GLN A 185 18.61 -24.07 -5.74
CA GLN A 185 19.69 -23.11 -5.49
C GLN A 185 20.74 -23.67 -4.54
N ALA A 186 20.32 -24.36 -3.48
CA ALA A 186 21.22 -24.98 -2.53
C ALA A 186 22.14 -26.01 -3.21
N LEU A 187 21.60 -26.86 -4.09
CA LEU A 187 22.39 -27.80 -4.90
C LEU A 187 23.42 -27.07 -5.77
N ARG A 188 22.99 -26.05 -6.53
CA ARG A 188 23.90 -25.27 -7.39
C ARG A 188 25.00 -24.60 -6.59
N ASN A 189 24.66 -24.01 -5.44
CA ASN A 189 25.62 -23.38 -4.56
C ASN A 189 26.58 -24.40 -3.93
N GLN A 190 26.08 -25.59 -3.58
CA GLN A 190 26.91 -26.67 -3.07
C GLN A 190 27.94 -27.13 -4.11
N VAL A 191 27.50 -27.41 -5.34
CA VAL A 191 28.38 -27.84 -6.45
C VAL A 191 29.44 -26.78 -6.77
N ASN A 192 29.03 -25.51 -6.87
CA ASN A 192 29.97 -24.42 -7.14
C ASN A 192 30.93 -24.14 -5.96
N ARG A 193 30.57 -24.48 -4.72
CA ARG A 193 31.48 -24.42 -3.56
C ARG A 193 32.44 -25.62 -3.48
N SER A 194 32.00 -26.80 -3.91
CA SER A 194 32.82 -28.01 -3.89
C SER A 194 33.81 -28.10 -5.04
N MET A 195 33.63 -27.28 -6.08
CA MET A 195 34.55 -27.21 -7.22
C MET A 195 35.50 -26.04 -7.07
N PRO A 196 36.79 -26.20 -7.42
CA PRO A 196 37.70 -25.07 -7.53
C PRO A 196 37.12 -24.02 -8.50
N PRO A 197 37.30 -22.72 -8.24
CA PRO A 197 36.92 -21.69 -9.19
C PRO A 197 37.59 -22.00 -10.54
N ALA A 198 36.77 -22.25 -11.56
CA ALA A 198 37.24 -22.50 -12.92
C ALA A 198 36.87 -21.31 -13.79
N TRP A 199 37.74 -20.99 -14.75
CA TRP A 199 37.54 -19.91 -15.70
C TRP A 199 37.83 -20.41 -17.10
N ASP A 200 37.12 -19.87 -18.07
CA ASP A 200 37.41 -20.14 -19.46
C ASP A 200 38.78 -19.56 -19.81
N ALA A 201 39.71 -20.39 -20.27
CA ALA A 201 41.09 -20.00 -20.51
C ALA A 201 41.25 -18.98 -21.65
N THR A 202 40.25 -18.83 -22.51
CA THR A 202 40.27 -17.93 -23.67
C THR A 202 39.56 -16.62 -23.36
N THR A 203 38.48 -16.65 -22.58
CA THR A 203 37.59 -15.51 -22.35
C THR A 203 37.61 -15.00 -20.91
N GLY A 204 38.22 -15.70 -19.95
CA GLY A 204 38.30 -15.31 -18.54
C GLY A 204 36.97 -15.23 -17.79
N GLN A 205 35.86 -15.68 -18.40
CA GLN A 205 34.58 -15.77 -17.73
C GLN A 205 34.59 -16.88 -16.67
N VAL A 206 33.83 -16.70 -15.57
CA VAL A 206 33.67 -17.77 -14.56
C VAL A 206 32.92 -18.91 -15.22
N LEU A 207 33.55 -20.08 -15.25
CA LEU A 207 32.86 -21.31 -15.59
C LEU A 207 32.07 -21.72 -14.36
N ARG A 208 30.77 -21.43 -14.37
CA ARG A 208 29.87 -22.04 -13.39
C ARG A 208 29.69 -23.49 -13.77
N VAL A 209 30.02 -24.37 -12.82
CA VAL A 209 29.75 -25.79 -13.00
C VAL A 209 28.27 -25.98 -12.73
N GLU A 210 27.52 -26.24 -13.79
CA GLU A 210 26.15 -26.71 -13.65
C GLU A 210 26.19 -28.16 -13.12
N PRO A 211 25.40 -28.49 -12.07
CA PRO A 211 25.25 -29.86 -11.63
C PRO A 211 24.82 -30.76 -12.80
N SER A 212 25.13 -32.05 -12.72
CA SER A 212 24.79 -32.97 -13.80
C SER A 212 23.29 -32.96 -14.10
N LEU A 213 22.89 -33.32 -15.32
CA LEU A 213 21.47 -33.44 -15.67
C LEU A 213 20.72 -34.40 -14.74
N MET A 214 21.39 -35.44 -14.23
CA MET A 214 20.81 -36.36 -13.25
C MET A 214 20.49 -35.69 -11.91
N GLU A 215 21.35 -34.79 -11.44
CA GLU A 215 21.14 -34.06 -10.19
C GLU A 215 20.15 -32.90 -10.36
N THR A 216 20.16 -32.24 -11.52
CA THR A 216 19.31 -31.07 -11.78
C THR A 216 17.86 -31.44 -12.11
N ARG A 217 17.62 -32.57 -12.81
CA ARG A 217 16.29 -32.96 -13.30
C ARG A 217 15.24 -33.13 -12.19
N PRO A 218 15.51 -33.79 -11.04
CA PRO A 218 14.54 -33.88 -9.95
C PRO A 218 14.09 -32.52 -9.42
N HIS A 219 15.00 -31.54 -9.34
CA HIS A 219 14.67 -30.19 -8.89
C HIS A 219 13.83 -29.40 -9.90
N GLN A 220 14.16 -29.52 -11.20
CA GLN A 220 13.33 -28.93 -12.26
C GLN A 220 11.91 -29.50 -12.25
N VAL A 221 11.79 -30.82 -12.12
CA VAL A 221 10.48 -31.50 -12.00
C VAL A 221 9.74 -30.98 -10.76
N ALA A 222 10.39 -30.95 -9.59
CA ALA A 222 9.76 -30.47 -8.35
C ALA A 222 9.27 -29.02 -8.45
N VAL A 223 10.03 -28.12 -9.08
CA VAL A 223 9.60 -26.72 -9.32
C VAL A 223 8.41 -26.69 -10.28
N SER A 224 8.46 -27.45 -11.37
CA SER A 224 7.36 -27.50 -12.35
C SER A 224 6.06 -28.07 -11.75
N GLU A 225 6.16 -29.12 -10.93
CA GLU A 225 5.04 -29.72 -10.22
C GLU A 225 4.48 -28.78 -9.17
N ALA A 226 5.32 -28.06 -8.42
CA ALA A 226 4.88 -27.06 -7.45
C ALA A 226 4.14 -25.90 -8.12
N LEU A 227 4.63 -25.40 -9.26
CA LEU A 227 3.95 -24.35 -10.03
C LEU A 227 2.62 -24.84 -10.62
N ALA A 228 2.58 -26.06 -11.17
CA ALA A 228 1.34 -26.66 -11.67
C ALA A 228 0.31 -26.86 -10.55
N ALA A 229 0.75 -27.30 -9.36
CA ALA A 229 -0.10 -27.43 -8.19
C ALA A 229 -0.62 -26.05 -7.71
N ALA A 230 0.20 -25.01 -7.75
CA ALA A 230 -0.19 -23.64 -7.42
C ALA A 230 -1.28 -23.11 -8.36
N ILE A 231 -1.15 -23.36 -9.67
CA ILE A 231 -2.17 -23.02 -10.67
C ILE A 231 -3.46 -23.79 -10.38
N ALA A 232 -3.40 -25.11 -10.21
CA ALA A 232 -4.58 -25.94 -9.98
C ALA A 232 -5.33 -25.53 -8.69
N ALA A 233 -4.58 -25.25 -7.62
CA ALA A 233 -5.13 -24.83 -6.34
C ALA A 233 -5.82 -23.46 -6.40
N THR A 234 -5.36 -22.54 -7.25
CA THR A 234 -5.95 -21.19 -7.41
C THR A 234 -7.05 -21.12 -8.47
N GLN A 235 -7.00 -21.98 -9.50
CA GLN A 235 -8.02 -22.05 -10.54
C GLN A 235 -9.39 -22.49 -10.01
N SER A 236 -9.43 -23.45 -9.09
CA SER A 236 -10.69 -23.98 -8.56
C SER A 236 -11.51 -22.90 -7.81
N PRO A 237 -10.96 -22.18 -6.82
CA PRO A 237 -11.66 -21.06 -6.19
C PRO A 237 -12.01 -19.95 -7.17
N THR A 238 -11.14 -19.63 -8.13
CA THR A 238 -11.40 -18.60 -9.16
C THR A 238 -12.62 -18.95 -10.01
N THR A 239 -12.79 -20.22 -10.38
CA THR A 239 -13.96 -20.68 -11.15
C THR A 239 -15.26 -20.48 -10.36
N ILE A 240 -15.23 -20.77 -9.06
CA ILE A 240 -16.39 -20.57 -8.18
C ILE A 240 -16.67 -19.07 -8.03
N LEU A 241 -15.63 -18.24 -7.85
CA LEU A 241 -15.75 -16.78 -7.77
C LEU A 241 -16.46 -16.20 -8.99
N ILE A 242 -16.08 -16.64 -10.20
CA ILE A 242 -16.74 -16.19 -11.43
C ILE A 242 -18.24 -16.48 -11.40
N GLY A 243 -18.65 -17.66 -10.90
CA GLY A 243 -20.06 -18.01 -10.72
C GLY A 243 -20.80 -17.04 -9.81
N GLU A 244 -20.20 -16.69 -8.67
CA GLU A 244 -20.77 -15.71 -7.72
C GLU A 244 -20.84 -14.30 -8.33
N LEU A 245 -19.81 -13.87 -9.06
CA LEU A 245 -19.80 -12.57 -9.75
C LEU A 245 -20.93 -12.48 -10.78
N ARG A 246 -21.22 -13.56 -11.53
CA ARG A 246 -22.37 -13.59 -12.46
C ARG A 246 -23.71 -13.47 -11.74
N ALA A 247 -23.83 -14.03 -10.53
CA ALA A 247 -25.05 -13.86 -9.73
C ALA A 247 -25.22 -12.40 -9.26
N ILE A 248 -24.11 -11.71 -8.94
CA ILE A 248 -24.12 -10.27 -8.59
C ILE A 248 -24.53 -9.43 -9.80
N GLU A 249 -23.95 -9.67 -10.98
CA GLU A 249 -24.31 -8.97 -12.23
C GLU A 249 -25.80 -9.14 -12.59
N ALA A 250 -26.36 -10.32 -12.33
CA ALA A 250 -27.78 -10.59 -12.56
C ALA A 250 -28.69 -9.88 -11.55
N ALA A 251 -28.20 -9.61 -10.33
CA ALA A 251 -28.93 -8.88 -9.30
C ALA A 251 -28.90 -7.37 -9.53
N ASP A 252 -27.77 -6.84 -9.99
CA ASP A 252 -27.57 -5.42 -10.30
C ASP A 252 -26.65 -5.23 -11.53
N PRO A 253 -27.24 -4.88 -12.70
CA PRO A 253 -26.47 -4.65 -13.93
C PRO A 253 -25.46 -3.49 -13.83
N ASP A 254 -25.65 -2.53 -12.93
CA ASP A 254 -24.73 -1.39 -12.78
C ASP A 254 -23.38 -1.82 -12.18
N LEU A 255 -23.29 -3.03 -11.61
CA LEU A 255 -22.08 -3.58 -11.02
C LEU A 255 -21.19 -4.35 -11.99
N VAL A 256 -21.64 -4.57 -13.24
CA VAL A 256 -20.88 -5.29 -14.27
C VAL A 256 -19.43 -4.81 -14.40
N PRO A 257 -19.11 -3.49 -14.39
CA PRO A 257 -17.73 -3.02 -14.45
C PRO A 257 -16.86 -3.46 -13.26
N TRP A 258 -17.41 -3.46 -12.05
CA TRP A 258 -16.71 -3.90 -10.84
C TRP A 258 -16.55 -5.43 -10.79
N CYS A 259 -17.57 -6.18 -11.20
CA CYS A 259 -17.48 -7.63 -11.35
C CYS A 259 -16.40 -8.03 -12.36
N ALA A 260 -16.32 -7.34 -13.50
CA ALA A 260 -15.27 -7.55 -14.50
C ALA A 260 -13.87 -7.24 -13.95
N TRP A 261 -13.72 -6.19 -13.13
CA TRP A 261 -12.45 -5.86 -12.47
C TRP A 261 -11.99 -6.96 -11.52
N VAL A 262 -12.87 -7.44 -10.63
CA VAL A 262 -12.57 -8.56 -9.72
C VAL A 262 -12.20 -9.82 -10.49
N GLN A 263 -12.95 -10.16 -11.55
CA GLN A 263 -12.64 -11.30 -12.42
C GLN A 263 -11.25 -11.17 -13.07
N GLY A 264 -10.92 -9.98 -13.59
CA GLY A 264 -9.62 -9.69 -14.19
C GLY A 264 -8.47 -9.84 -13.18
N ALA A 265 -8.62 -9.26 -11.99
CA ALA A 265 -7.63 -9.38 -10.92
C ALA A 265 -7.42 -10.84 -10.47
N ALA A 266 -8.50 -11.62 -10.33
CA ALA A 266 -8.40 -13.04 -9.99
C ALA A 266 -7.66 -13.86 -11.06
N ALA A 267 -7.86 -13.55 -12.34
CA ALA A 267 -7.12 -14.20 -13.42
C ALA A 267 -5.62 -13.87 -13.38
N VAL A 268 -5.25 -12.64 -13.01
CA VAL A 268 -3.86 -12.24 -12.80
C VAL A 268 -3.24 -13.00 -11.64
N VAL A 269 -3.97 -13.24 -10.54
CA VAL A 269 -3.50 -14.06 -9.40
C VAL A 269 -3.19 -15.50 -9.83
N VAL A 270 -4.05 -16.12 -10.62
CA VAL A 270 -3.81 -17.48 -11.16
C VAL A 270 -2.55 -17.49 -12.04
N ALA A 271 -2.42 -16.51 -12.94
CA ALA A 271 -1.26 -16.40 -13.82
C ALA A 271 0.04 -16.15 -13.04
N ALA A 272 0.02 -15.29 -12.02
CA ALA A 272 1.16 -15.00 -11.16
C ALA A 272 1.55 -16.21 -10.30
N SER A 273 0.58 -16.99 -9.84
CA SER A 273 0.81 -18.24 -9.07
C SER A 273 1.59 -19.29 -9.86
N GLY A 274 1.45 -19.29 -11.19
CA GLY A 274 2.16 -20.17 -12.12
C GLY A 274 3.55 -19.71 -12.56
N ARG A 275 4.03 -18.54 -12.09
CA ARG A 275 5.30 -17.96 -12.52
C ARG A 275 6.27 -17.82 -11.36
N TRP A 276 7.53 -18.16 -11.59
CA TRP A 276 8.64 -17.82 -10.70
C TRP A 276 9.79 -17.24 -11.54
N PRO A 277 10.38 -16.09 -11.16
CA PRO A 277 11.47 -15.49 -11.92
C PRO A 277 12.63 -16.47 -12.15
N GLY A 278 13.02 -16.69 -13.40
CA GLY A 278 14.11 -17.61 -13.76
C GLY A 278 13.75 -19.10 -13.83
N SER A 279 12.45 -19.47 -13.81
CA SER A 279 12.02 -20.87 -13.97
C SER A 279 12.07 -21.40 -15.42
N SER A 280 12.34 -20.54 -16.41
CA SER A 280 12.60 -20.95 -17.79
C SER A 280 14.05 -21.44 -17.96
N SER A 281 14.29 -22.27 -18.98
CA SER A 281 15.45 -23.15 -19.19
C SER A 281 16.86 -22.53 -19.26
N ASN A 282 17.05 -21.27 -18.86
CA ASN A 282 18.36 -20.64 -18.75
C ASN A 282 18.39 -19.58 -17.61
N PRO A 283 18.79 -19.92 -16.37
CA PRO A 283 18.83 -18.99 -15.25
C PRO A 283 20.24 -18.38 -15.10
N VAL A 284 20.41 -17.14 -15.58
CA VAL A 284 21.54 -16.29 -15.22
C VAL A 284 21.06 -15.38 -14.08
N HIS A 285 21.59 -15.56 -12.86
CA HIS A 285 21.38 -14.68 -11.69
C HIS A 285 20.01 -14.80 -10.94
N PRO A 286 19.92 -14.29 -9.68
CA PRO A 286 19.28 -14.99 -8.56
C PRO A 286 17.75 -15.06 -8.67
N LEU A 287 17.20 -16.26 -8.40
CA LEU A 287 15.76 -16.53 -8.42
C LEU A 287 15.05 -15.98 -7.17
N ALA A 288 15.17 -14.67 -6.93
CA ALA A 288 14.40 -13.99 -5.90
C ALA A 288 12.95 -13.83 -6.35
N ASP A 289 12.03 -13.95 -5.40
CA ASP A 289 10.63 -13.61 -5.63
C ASP A 289 10.54 -12.11 -5.95
N ASN A 290 9.99 -11.76 -7.13
CA ASN A 290 9.81 -10.38 -7.55
C ASN A 290 8.55 -9.73 -6.96
N GLY A 291 7.78 -10.46 -6.14
CA GLY A 291 6.58 -9.95 -5.49
C GLY A 291 5.34 -9.89 -6.39
N ASP A 292 5.41 -10.40 -7.63
CA ASP A 292 4.30 -10.35 -8.59
C ASP A 292 2.99 -10.91 -8.03
N LEU A 293 3.07 -12.02 -7.28
CA LEU A 293 1.90 -12.64 -6.67
C LEU A 293 1.30 -11.77 -5.56
N SER A 294 2.16 -11.16 -4.73
CA SER A 294 1.72 -10.25 -3.65
C SER A 294 1.01 -9.02 -4.23
N ASN A 295 1.56 -8.45 -5.31
CA ASN A 295 0.95 -7.32 -6.01
C ASN A 295 -0.41 -7.72 -6.63
N ALA A 296 -0.49 -8.91 -7.25
CA ALA A 296 -1.75 -9.41 -7.82
C ALA A 296 -2.82 -9.64 -6.74
N LEU A 297 -2.44 -10.15 -5.56
CA LEU A 297 -3.36 -10.35 -4.44
C LEU A 297 -3.86 -9.02 -3.87
N ALA A 298 -2.98 -8.02 -3.73
CA ALA A 298 -3.37 -6.69 -3.28
C ALA A 298 -4.37 -6.03 -4.25
N GLU A 299 -4.16 -6.17 -5.56
CA GLU A 299 -5.09 -5.65 -6.57
C GLU A 299 -6.44 -6.38 -6.54
N LEU A 300 -6.46 -7.70 -6.31
CA LEU A 300 -7.71 -8.45 -6.13
C LEU A 300 -8.49 -7.96 -4.89
N GLU A 301 -7.81 -7.73 -3.78
CA GLU A 301 -8.43 -7.25 -2.54
C GLU A 301 -8.99 -5.82 -2.70
N ARG A 302 -8.25 -4.95 -3.40
CA ARG A 302 -8.71 -3.60 -3.77
C ARG A 302 -9.96 -3.65 -4.66
N ALA A 303 -9.93 -4.44 -5.74
CA ALA A 303 -11.06 -4.61 -6.64
C ALA A 303 -12.32 -5.11 -5.91
N PHE A 304 -12.15 -6.09 -5.01
CA PHE A 304 -13.27 -6.65 -4.25
C PHE A 304 -13.82 -5.65 -3.22
N THR A 305 -12.95 -4.86 -2.58
CA THR A 305 -13.36 -3.81 -1.66
C THR A 305 -14.18 -2.74 -2.37
N ALA A 306 -13.79 -2.33 -3.58
CA ALA A 306 -14.57 -1.41 -4.41
C ALA A 306 -15.95 -1.99 -4.79
N LEU A 307 -16.00 -3.25 -5.23
CA LEU A 307 -17.28 -3.94 -5.51
C LEU A 307 -18.19 -3.98 -4.27
N SER A 308 -17.64 -4.32 -3.11
CA SER A 308 -18.41 -4.42 -1.87
C SER A 308 -18.92 -3.04 -1.40
N ALA A 309 -18.09 -2.00 -1.49
CA ALA A 309 -18.51 -0.63 -1.19
C ALA A 309 -19.65 -0.18 -2.10
N ARG A 310 -19.55 -0.49 -3.40
CA ARG A 310 -20.58 -0.14 -4.40
C ARG A 310 -21.89 -0.88 -4.13
N TRP A 311 -21.85 -2.18 -3.83
CA TRP A 311 -23.01 -2.98 -3.42
C TRP A 311 -23.72 -2.38 -2.19
N ASN A 312 -22.96 -1.90 -1.21
CA ASN A 312 -23.50 -1.30 0.01
C ASN A 312 -23.97 0.15 -0.16
N GLY A 313 -23.96 0.70 -1.39
CA GLY A 313 -24.34 2.09 -1.67
C GLY A 313 -23.35 3.13 -1.13
N GLN A 314 -22.12 2.72 -0.82
CA GLN A 314 -21.05 3.60 -0.36
C GLN A 314 -20.28 4.18 -1.57
N ALA A 315 -19.52 5.24 -1.33
CA ALA A 315 -18.58 5.73 -2.33
C ALA A 315 -17.54 4.64 -2.62
N ALA A 316 -17.42 4.25 -3.87
CA ALA A 316 -16.51 3.21 -4.33
C ALA A 316 -15.57 3.79 -5.39
N GLU A 317 -14.36 3.24 -5.45
CA GLU A 317 -13.43 3.53 -6.53
C GLU A 317 -13.99 3.00 -7.86
N ASP A 318 -13.89 3.80 -8.92
CA ASP A 318 -14.27 3.36 -10.26
C ASP A 318 -13.26 2.34 -10.80
N PRO A 319 -13.70 1.32 -11.55
CA PRO A 319 -12.80 0.33 -12.13
C PRO A 319 -11.72 1.01 -12.98
N PRO A 320 -10.44 0.65 -12.80
CA PRO A 320 -9.37 1.24 -13.57
C PRO A 320 -9.59 0.93 -15.07
N PRO A 321 -9.26 1.86 -15.96
CA PRO A 321 -9.23 1.57 -17.39
C PRO A 321 -8.30 0.36 -17.63
N PRO A 322 -8.58 -0.49 -18.63
CA PRO A 322 -7.78 -1.68 -18.91
C PRO A 322 -6.30 -1.30 -18.94
N PRO A 323 -5.43 -1.97 -18.17
CA PRO A 323 -4.11 -1.45 -17.90
C PRO A 323 -3.30 -1.37 -19.20
N PRO A 324 -2.68 -0.23 -19.50
CA PRO A 324 -1.54 -0.20 -20.42
C PRO A 324 -0.41 -1.05 -19.81
N PRO A 325 0.52 -1.58 -20.64
CA PRO A 325 1.57 -2.46 -20.17
C PRO A 325 2.37 -1.83 -19.01
N VAL A 326 2.57 -2.62 -17.95
CA VAL A 326 3.28 -2.22 -16.73
C VAL A 326 4.67 -1.69 -17.08
N VAL A 327 4.91 -0.41 -16.81
CA VAL A 327 6.26 0.17 -16.79
C VAL A 327 6.72 0.10 -15.34
N ALA A 328 7.80 -0.64 -15.09
CA ALA A 328 8.48 -0.67 -13.79
C ALA A 328 8.82 0.77 -13.35
N GLU A 329 8.75 1.05 -12.04
CA GLU A 329 9.20 2.36 -11.53
C GLU A 329 10.59 2.67 -12.10
N PRO A 330 10.80 3.88 -12.66
CA PRO A 330 12.06 4.20 -13.28
C PRO A 330 13.14 4.17 -12.22
N GLU A 331 14.10 3.27 -12.41
CA GLU A 331 15.32 3.20 -11.64
C GLU A 331 15.91 4.61 -11.42
N SER A 332 16.26 4.93 -10.17
CA SER A 332 16.91 6.20 -9.86
C SER A 332 18.29 6.29 -10.54
N GLU A 333 18.74 7.50 -10.84
CA GLU A 333 20.04 7.72 -11.49
C GLU A 333 21.21 7.10 -10.68
N ALA A 334 21.15 7.14 -9.35
CA ALA A 334 22.13 6.51 -8.47
C ALA A 334 22.13 4.98 -8.56
N GLN A 335 20.95 4.35 -8.62
CA GLN A 335 20.83 2.90 -8.79
C GLN A 335 21.35 2.45 -10.17
N ARG A 336 21.02 3.22 -11.21
CA ARG A 336 21.51 3.00 -12.57
C ARG A 336 23.03 3.09 -12.63
N ALA A 337 23.61 4.16 -12.09
CA ALA A 337 25.05 4.37 -12.07
C ALA A 337 25.78 3.26 -11.30
N ALA A 338 25.24 2.82 -10.15
CA ALA A 338 25.80 1.70 -9.39
C ALA A 338 25.78 0.38 -10.19
N ARG A 339 24.66 0.07 -10.85
CA ARG A 339 24.56 -1.12 -11.72
C ARG A 339 25.53 -1.05 -12.89
N GLU A 340 25.57 0.08 -13.60
CA GLU A 340 26.45 0.28 -14.76
C GLU A 340 27.94 0.16 -14.37
N HIS A 341 28.32 0.66 -13.19
CA HIS A 341 29.66 0.49 -12.64
C HIS A 341 29.96 -0.98 -12.34
N GLU A 342 29.05 -1.72 -11.68
CA GLU A 342 29.21 -3.15 -11.43
C GLU A 342 29.33 -3.97 -12.73
N GLU A 343 28.49 -3.69 -13.72
CA GLU A 343 28.51 -4.32 -15.05
C GLU A 343 29.85 -4.05 -15.77
N LEU A 344 30.35 -2.82 -15.71
CA LEU A 344 31.66 -2.46 -16.26
C LEU A 344 32.78 -3.27 -15.59
N LEU A 345 32.81 -3.33 -14.26
CA LEU A 345 33.83 -4.10 -13.55
C LEU A 345 33.73 -5.59 -13.86
N ASP A 346 32.53 -6.15 -13.94
CA ASP A 346 32.31 -7.54 -14.32
C ASP A 346 32.80 -7.83 -15.75
N SER A 347 32.61 -6.89 -16.68
CA SER A 347 33.15 -7.00 -18.04
C SER A 347 34.68 -7.02 -18.08
N ALA A 348 35.36 -6.40 -17.11
CA ALA A 348 36.82 -6.34 -17.02
C ALA A 348 37.46 -7.49 -16.22
N ARG A 349 36.70 -8.18 -15.36
CA ARG A 349 37.19 -9.33 -14.56
C ARG A 349 37.88 -10.44 -15.36
N PRO A 350 37.51 -10.73 -16.62
CA PRO A 350 38.29 -11.62 -17.49
C PRO A 350 39.80 -11.38 -17.51
N TRP A 351 40.25 -10.13 -17.67
CA TRP A 351 41.68 -9.77 -17.74
C TRP A 351 42.44 -10.00 -16.43
N ALA A 352 41.73 -9.94 -15.29
CA ALA A 352 42.31 -10.31 -14.01
C ALA A 352 42.51 -11.83 -13.85
N ARG A 353 41.69 -12.65 -14.53
CA ARG A 353 41.71 -14.11 -14.42
C ARG A 353 42.62 -14.77 -15.45
N VAL A 354 42.66 -14.22 -16.67
CA VAL A 354 43.43 -14.77 -17.80
C VAL A 354 44.56 -13.83 -18.18
N THR A 355 45.77 -14.38 -18.32
CA THR A 355 46.97 -13.62 -18.67
C THR A 355 47.19 -13.40 -20.14
N GLY A 356 46.53 -14.16 -21.03
CA GLY A 356 46.71 -14.08 -22.48
C GLY A 356 45.79 -13.11 -23.23
N LEU A 357 44.87 -12.40 -22.55
CA LEU A 357 43.91 -11.51 -23.22
C LEU A 357 44.61 -10.27 -23.79
N ALA A 358 44.30 -9.90 -25.04
CA ALA A 358 44.85 -8.70 -25.66
C ALA A 358 44.44 -7.43 -24.90
N TYR A 359 45.28 -6.40 -24.99
CA TYR A 359 44.94 -5.07 -24.46
C TYR A 359 43.69 -4.52 -25.15
N ASP A 360 42.74 -4.05 -24.36
CA ASP A 360 41.52 -3.38 -24.82
C ASP A 360 41.56 -1.90 -24.41
N PRO A 361 41.84 -0.97 -25.35
CA PRO A 361 41.95 0.45 -25.04
C PRO A 361 40.60 1.07 -24.63
N ASP A 362 39.49 0.63 -25.24
CA ASP A 362 38.17 1.20 -24.97
C ASP A 362 37.67 0.80 -23.57
N LEU A 363 37.87 -0.47 -23.20
CA LEU A 363 37.59 -0.93 -21.86
C LEU A 363 38.49 -0.24 -20.82
N TYR A 364 39.77 -0.04 -21.14
CA TYR A 364 40.69 0.68 -20.26
C TYR A 364 40.23 2.13 -20.01
N GLN A 365 39.87 2.88 -21.06
CA GLN A 365 39.40 4.26 -20.90
C GLN A 365 38.08 4.34 -20.12
N ARG A 366 37.15 3.40 -20.33
CA ARG A 366 35.92 3.32 -19.52
C ARG A 366 36.21 3.08 -18.04
N LEU A 367 37.18 2.21 -17.72
CA LEU A 367 37.61 1.99 -16.34
C LEU A 367 38.28 3.22 -15.73
N LEU A 368 39.02 4.01 -16.51
CA LEU A 368 39.57 5.29 -16.06
C LEU A 368 38.46 6.29 -15.73
N ALA A 369 37.48 6.47 -16.62
CA ALA A 369 36.33 7.34 -16.36
C ALA A 369 35.58 6.91 -15.09
N ALA A 370 35.43 5.60 -14.86
CA ALA A 370 34.77 5.07 -13.65
C ALA A 370 35.53 5.36 -12.34
N THR A 371 36.82 5.72 -12.39
CA THR A 371 37.57 6.07 -11.17
C THR A 371 37.08 7.36 -10.52
N GLU A 372 36.50 8.30 -11.28
CA GLU A 372 35.91 9.54 -10.76
C GLU A 372 34.79 9.25 -9.76
N HIS A 373 34.02 8.18 -10.00
CA HIS A 373 33.00 7.74 -9.06
C HIS A 373 33.58 6.82 -7.99
N ALA A 374 34.48 5.91 -8.36
CA ALA A 374 35.02 4.90 -7.46
C ALA A 374 35.90 5.46 -6.33
N VAL A 375 36.51 6.64 -6.52
CA VAL A 375 37.30 7.37 -5.51
C VAL A 375 36.44 7.96 -4.39
N MET A 376 35.14 8.13 -4.64
CA MET A 376 34.17 8.63 -3.64
C MET A 376 33.70 7.53 -2.69
N PHE A 377 34.14 6.28 -2.90
CA PHE A 377 33.77 5.17 -2.03
C PHE A 377 34.78 5.01 -0.88
N PRO A 378 34.32 4.99 0.38
CA PRO A 378 35.20 4.69 1.51
C PRO A 378 35.75 3.27 1.43
N VAL A 379 36.92 3.06 2.03
CA VAL A 379 37.54 1.73 2.10
C VAL A 379 36.80 0.89 3.13
N LEU A 380 35.81 0.11 2.65
CA LEU A 380 34.95 -0.74 3.47
C LEU A 380 34.88 -2.17 2.91
N PRO A 381 34.75 -3.21 3.76
CA PRO A 381 34.61 -4.60 3.32
C PRO A 381 33.53 -4.82 2.26
N SER A 382 32.34 -4.21 2.42
CA SER A 382 31.23 -4.30 1.46
C SER A 382 31.52 -3.65 0.11
N LEU A 383 32.39 -2.64 0.07
CA LEU A 383 32.70 -1.87 -1.14
C LEU A 383 34.02 -2.30 -1.80
N MET A 384 34.78 -3.23 -1.20
CA MET A 384 36.10 -3.64 -1.70
C MET A 384 36.08 -4.14 -3.15
N ALA A 385 34.96 -4.72 -3.60
CA ALA A 385 34.84 -5.28 -4.94
C ALA A 385 34.53 -4.23 -6.02
N ILE A 386 34.11 -3.03 -5.62
CA ILE A 386 33.63 -1.96 -6.52
C ILE A 386 34.37 -0.61 -6.32
N GLY A 387 35.13 -0.47 -5.23
CA GLY A 387 35.89 0.74 -4.93
C GLY A 387 37.06 1.02 -5.87
N LEU A 388 37.74 2.15 -5.62
CA LEU A 388 38.89 2.62 -6.41
C LEU A 388 39.94 1.53 -6.67
N PHE A 389 40.31 0.76 -5.65
CA PHE A 389 41.33 -0.28 -5.76
C PHE A 389 40.93 -1.43 -6.69
N ALA A 390 39.65 -1.83 -6.68
CA ALA A 390 39.16 -2.85 -7.59
C ALA A 390 39.19 -2.35 -9.04
N THR A 391 38.71 -1.12 -9.25
CA THR A 391 38.62 -0.46 -10.56
C THR A 391 40.01 -0.30 -11.18
N THR A 392 40.96 0.29 -10.44
CA THR A 392 42.35 0.50 -10.93
C THR A 392 43.12 -0.80 -11.13
N ARG A 393 42.89 -1.82 -10.30
CA ARG A 393 43.47 -3.17 -10.48
C ARG A 393 42.97 -3.85 -11.76
N LEU A 394 41.68 -3.69 -12.07
CA LEU A 394 41.10 -4.21 -13.30
C LEU A 394 41.62 -3.43 -14.51
N ALA A 395 41.72 -2.10 -14.44
CA ALA A 395 42.34 -1.29 -15.48
C ALA A 395 43.78 -1.72 -15.79
N ALA A 396 44.61 -1.91 -14.76
CA ALA A 396 45.96 -2.42 -14.94
C ALA A 396 45.99 -3.85 -15.53
N SER A 397 45.04 -4.71 -15.14
CA SER A 397 44.91 -6.05 -15.70
C SER A 397 44.55 -6.02 -17.20
N VAL A 398 43.67 -5.10 -17.62
CA VAL A 398 43.35 -4.86 -19.03
C VAL A 398 44.58 -4.39 -19.80
N ALA A 399 45.38 -3.50 -19.21
CA ALA A 399 46.61 -2.97 -19.79
C ALA A 399 47.79 -3.96 -19.86
N ARG A 400 47.71 -5.12 -19.18
CA ARG A 400 48.84 -6.07 -18.99
C ARG A 400 49.62 -6.37 -20.27
N ASN A 401 48.90 -6.61 -21.36
CA ASN A 401 49.46 -7.03 -22.65
C ASN A 401 49.53 -5.90 -23.69
N ALA A 402 49.44 -4.64 -23.27
CA ALA A 402 49.73 -3.52 -24.17
C ALA A 402 51.20 -3.56 -24.60
N ASP A 403 51.50 -3.14 -25.82
CA ASP A 403 52.88 -3.03 -26.29
C ASP A 403 53.70 -2.06 -25.41
N PRO A 404 55.04 -2.16 -25.38
CA PRO A 404 55.87 -1.37 -24.47
C PRO A 404 55.67 0.14 -24.57
N ASP A 405 55.48 0.69 -25.78
CA ASP A 405 55.34 2.14 -25.98
C ASP A 405 53.98 2.61 -25.48
N THR A 406 52.91 1.86 -25.81
CA THR A 406 51.58 2.11 -25.25
C THR A 406 51.61 2.02 -23.73
N TYR A 407 52.22 0.99 -23.13
CA TYR A 407 52.28 0.84 -21.67
C TYR A 407 53.01 2.01 -20.98
N ARG A 408 54.08 2.55 -21.59
CA ARG A 408 54.73 3.79 -21.10
C ARG A 408 53.78 4.99 -21.18
N SER A 409 53.04 5.14 -22.28
CA SER A 409 52.02 6.18 -22.40
C SER A 409 50.93 6.03 -21.34
N LEU A 410 50.52 4.81 -20.99
CA LEU A 410 49.54 4.56 -19.93
C LEU A 410 50.08 4.94 -18.54
N ILE A 411 51.37 4.71 -18.28
CA ILE A 411 52.03 5.17 -17.05
C ILE A 411 52.02 6.71 -16.98
N THR A 412 52.35 7.38 -18.09
CA THR A 412 52.28 8.85 -18.16
C THR A 412 50.85 9.37 -17.99
N GLN A 413 49.85 8.72 -18.62
CA GLN A 413 48.44 9.06 -18.46
C GLN A 413 48.00 8.90 -17.01
N ALA A 414 48.37 7.79 -16.36
CA ALA A 414 48.04 7.51 -14.97
C ALA A 414 48.59 8.59 -14.02
N ALA A 415 49.81 9.07 -14.27
CA ALA A 415 50.43 10.13 -13.46
C ALA A 415 49.73 11.49 -13.58
N ALA A 416 48.99 11.73 -14.67
CA ALA A 416 48.24 12.97 -14.89
C ALA A 416 46.82 12.95 -14.28
N LEU A 417 46.36 11.79 -13.78
CA LEU A 417 45.01 11.68 -13.21
C LEU A 417 44.90 12.41 -11.88
N GLN A 418 43.72 12.97 -11.63
CA GLN A 418 43.34 13.55 -10.35
C GLN A 418 42.03 12.90 -9.87
N PRO A 419 41.79 12.81 -8.55
CA PRO A 419 42.70 13.20 -7.46
C PRO A 419 43.90 12.24 -7.33
N LEU A 420 44.92 12.64 -6.56
CA LEU A 420 46.17 11.89 -6.35
C LEU A 420 45.97 10.40 -6.04
N ALA A 421 44.92 10.05 -5.28
CA ALA A 421 44.53 8.68 -4.95
C ALA A 421 44.35 7.80 -6.20
N VAL A 422 43.72 8.33 -7.25
CA VAL A 422 43.48 7.62 -8.51
C VAL A 422 44.79 7.32 -9.21
N ALA A 423 45.64 8.35 -9.37
CA ALA A 423 46.93 8.23 -10.03
C ALA A 423 47.83 7.22 -9.32
N VAL A 424 47.97 7.34 -8.00
CA VAL A 424 48.79 6.45 -7.16
C VAL A 424 48.26 5.01 -7.19
N ALA A 425 46.95 4.81 -7.03
CA ALA A 425 46.35 3.47 -7.07
C ALA A 425 46.55 2.79 -8.43
N LEU A 426 46.38 3.51 -9.53
CA LEU A 426 46.58 2.98 -10.87
C LEU A 426 48.06 2.69 -11.15
N LEU A 427 48.97 3.61 -10.86
CA LEU A 427 50.41 3.42 -11.04
C LEU A 427 50.94 2.23 -10.25
N ARG A 428 50.51 2.03 -9.00
CA ARG A 428 50.87 0.85 -8.20
C ARG A 428 50.41 -0.45 -8.84
N ASN A 429 49.19 -0.48 -9.36
CA ASN A 429 48.66 -1.66 -10.02
C ASN A 429 49.35 -1.93 -11.37
N LEU A 430 49.70 -0.88 -12.14
CA LEU A 430 50.49 -1.01 -13.36
C LEU A 430 51.93 -1.48 -13.07
N MET A 431 52.55 -0.97 -12.00
CA MET A 431 53.86 -1.41 -11.53
C MET A 431 53.82 -2.91 -11.15
N SER A 432 52.86 -3.33 -10.33
CA SER A 432 52.70 -4.74 -9.93
C SER A 432 52.34 -5.65 -11.11
N THR A 433 51.57 -5.15 -12.09
CA THR A 433 51.22 -5.91 -13.30
C THR A 433 52.44 -6.10 -14.20
N ALA A 434 53.28 -5.06 -14.35
CA ALA A 434 54.53 -5.16 -15.09
C ALA A 434 55.53 -6.12 -14.42
N GLU A 435 55.62 -6.09 -13.09
CA GLU A 435 56.43 -7.04 -12.31
C GLU A 435 55.98 -8.49 -12.55
N LYS A 436 54.68 -8.78 -12.42
CA LYS A 436 54.12 -10.12 -12.66
C LYS A 436 54.26 -10.60 -14.10
N ALA A 437 54.32 -9.67 -15.06
CA ALA A 437 54.55 -9.97 -16.46
C ALA A 437 56.05 -10.01 -16.83
N GLU A 438 56.95 -9.91 -15.84
CA GLU A 438 58.41 -9.90 -16.00
C GLU A 438 58.92 -8.75 -16.91
N ARG A 439 58.20 -7.62 -16.98
CA ARG A 439 58.52 -6.43 -17.78
C ARG A 439 59.28 -5.38 -16.95
N LEU A 440 60.49 -5.73 -16.50
CA LEU A 440 61.27 -4.98 -15.50
C LEU A 440 61.48 -3.50 -15.84
N GLU A 441 61.77 -3.14 -17.10
CA GLU A 441 61.95 -1.74 -17.49
C GLU A 441 60.69 -0.88 -17.31
N LEU A 442 59.51 -1.48 -17.52
CA LEU A 442 58.22 -0.79 -17.34
C LEU A 442 57.85 -0.72 -15.86
N HIS A 443 58.18 -1.76 -15.09
CA HIS A 443 58.09 -1.72 -13.63
C HIS A 443 58.92 -0.55 -13.09
N ASP A 444 60.18 -0.43 -13.49
CA ASP A 444 61.08 0.63 -13.00
C ASP A 444 60.60 2.01 -13.43
N HIS A 445 60.11 2.15 -14.67
CA HIS A 445 59.51 3.40 -15.12
C HIS A 445 58.27 3.80 -14.31
N ALA A 446 57.36 2.84 -14.04
CA ALA A 446 56.19 3.07 -13.20
C ALA A 446 56.58 3.42 -11.76
N ARG A 447 57.59 2.74 -11.19
CA ARG A 447 58.12 2.99 -9.85
C ARG A 447 58.72 4.38 -9.73
N THR A 448 59.58 4.78 -10.67
CA THR A 448 60.17 6.12 -10.68
C THR A 448 59.10 7.21 -10.80
N THR A 449 58.10 7.00 -11.66
CA THR A 449 56.97 7.92 -11.83
C THR A 449 56.14 8.02 -10.54
N LEU A 450 55.84 6.89 -9.90
CA LEU A 450 55.12 6.81 -8.64
C LEU A 450 55.85 7.55 -7.51
N VAL A 451 57.16 7.32 -7.35
CA VAL A 451 57.97 7.98 -6.32
C VAL A 451 58.02 9.49 -6.54
N ALA A 452 58.14 9.95 -7.79
CA ALA A 452 58.14 11.38 -8.12
C ALA A 452 56.79 12.06 -7.83
N LEU A 453 55.68 11.33 -7.98
CA LEU A 453 54.33 11.84 -7.72
C LEU A 453 54.02 11.93 -6.21
N MET A 454 54.59 11.03 -5.41
CA MET A 454 54.35 10.96 -3.97
C MET A 454 55.28 11.88 -3.18
N ASP A 455 55.24 13.18 -3.50
CA ASP A 455 55.95 14.20 -2.72
C ASP A 455 55.33 14.32 -1.31
N VAL A 456 56.16 14.42 -0.28
CA VAL A 456 55.70 14.59 1.11
C VAL A 456 55.21 16.03 1.33
N GLU A 457 55.83 17.01 0.67
CA GLU A 457 55.58 18.44 0.91
C GLU A 457 54.15 18.87 0.57
N GLN A 458 53.49 18.20 -0.38
CA GLN A 458 52.10 18.51 -0.76
C GLN A 458 51.11 18.36 0.42
N TRP A 459 51.41 17.51 1.40
CA TRP A 459 50.53 17.29 2.56
C TRP A 459 50.53 18.43 3.58
N ARG A 460 51.35 19.46 3.37
CA ARG A 460 51.35 20.72 4.16
C ARG A 460 50.21 21.65 3.78
N GLU A 461 49.64 21.47 2.59
CA GLU A 461 48.52 22.25 2.07
C GLU A 461 47.18 21.56 2.34
N VAL A 462 46.08 22.31 2.30
CA VAL A 462 44.72 21.78 2.56
C VAL A 462 44.17 20.97 1.39
N ALA A 463 44.47 21.36 0.14
CA ALA A 463 43.82 20.79 -1.04
C ALA A 463 44.02 19.26 -1.18
N PRO A 464 45.24 18.70 -1.01
CA PRO A 464 45.42 17.24 -1.12
C PRO A 464 44.62 16.43 -0.11
N TRP A 465 44.31 16.98 1.07
CA TRP A 465 43.45 16.30 2.05
C TRP A 465 41.99 16.26 1.63
N GLN A 466 41.50 17.35 1.03
CA GLN A 466 40.11 17.46 0.58
C GLN A 466 39.86 16.59 -0.65
N ASP A 467 40.76 16.67 -1.64
CA ASP A 467 40.65 15.92 -2.88
C ASP A 467 40.78 14.40 -2.68
N ASN A 468 41.38 13.97 -1.56
CA ASN A 468 41.62 12.57 -1.24
C ASN A 468 40.94 12.11 0.05
N GLU A 469 39.84 12.76 0.46
CA GLU A 469 39.18 12.59 1.77
C GLU A 469 39.07 11.12 2.26
N TYR A 470 38.70 10.19 1.37
CA TYR A 470 38.50 8.76 1.70
C TYR A 470 39.77 7.91 1.68
N HIS A 471 40.87 8.43 1.14
CA HIS A 471 42.09 7.69 0.82
C HIS A 471 43.37 8.33 1.37
N SER A 472 43.30 9.50 2.01
CA SER A 472 44.45 10.23 2.57
C SER A 472 45.31 9.36 3.49
N ARG A 473 44.68 8.62 4.41
CA ARG A 473 45.41 7.69 5.28
C ARG A 473 46.20 6.64 4.49
N SER A 474 45.60 6.00 3.50
CA SER A 474 46.27 5.00 2.67
C SER A 474 47.41 5.60 1.84
N LEU A 475 47.23 6.82 1.33
CA LEU A 475 48.29 7.52 0.61
C LEU A 475 49.48 7.85 1.52
N LEU A 476 49.23 8.31 2.74
CA LEU A 476 50.28 8.61 3.72
C LEU A 476 50.98 7.36 4.22
N ASP A 477 50.25 6.26 4.46
CA ASP A 477 50.84 4.95 4.79
C ASP A 477 51.82 4.48 3.70
N TRP A 478 51.53 4.76 2.44
CA TRP A 478 52.46 4.45 1.35
C TRP A 478 53.58 5.47 1.23
N THR A 479 53.30 6.74 1.45
CA THR A 479 54.31 7.81 1.41
C THR A 479 55.37 7.57 2.48
N SER A 480 54.97 7.15 3.67
CA SER A 480 55.89 6.77 4.75
C SER A 480 56.70 5.53 4.41
N SER A 481 56.15 4.58 3.65
CA SER A 481 56.89 3.40 3.20
C SER A 481 58.01 3.73 2.19
N ILE A 482 57.91 4.87 1.49
CA ILE A 482 58.89 5.33 0.49
C ILE A 482 59.93 6.25 1.13
N HIS A 483 59.47 7.25 1.88
CA HIS A 483 60.32 8.34 2.40
C HIS A 483 60.70 8.18 3.87
N GLY A 484 60.10 7.22 4.59
CA GLY A 484 60.29 7.03 6.02
C GLY A 484 59.23 7.74 6.86
N GLU A 485 58.92 7.18 8.03
CA GLU A 485 57.89 7.71 8.94
C GLU A 485 58.28 9.07 9.54
N GLU A 486 59.57 9.28 9.81
CA GLU A 486 60.10 10.53 10.38
C GLU A 486 59.92 11.71 9.42
N THR A 487 60.28 11.54 8.15
CA THR A 487 60.12 12.58 7.12
C THR A 487 58.66 12.99 6.92
N VAL A 488 57.73 12.03 6.90
CA VAL A 488 56.29 12.33 6.82
C VAL A 488 55.83 13.05 8.09
N ARG A 489 56.28 12.61 9.27
CA ARG A 489 55.93 13.24 10.54
C ARG A 489 56.38 14.70 10.61
N ASP A 490 57.61 14.98 10.19
CA ASP A 490 58.19 16.32 10.22
C ASP A 490 57.51 17.28 9.23
N ALA A 491 57.18 16.80 8.03
CA ALA A 491 56.44 17.58 7.05
C ALA A 491 55.03 17.93 7.54
N LEU A 492 54.31 16.96 8.13
CA LEU A 492 52.99 17.20 8.72
C LEU A 492 53.05 18.14 9.92
N ALA A 493 54.10 18.03 10.75
CA ALA A 493 54.35 18.94 11.86
C ALA A 493 54.56 20.40 11.38
N ALA A 494 55.37 20.58 10.34
CA ALA A 494 55.56 21.88 9.71
C ALA A 494 54.24 22.41 9.13
N GLY A 495 53.49 21.58 8.39
CA GLY A 495 52.19 21.96 7.83
C GLY A 495 51.17 22.42 8.88
N LEU A 496 51.08 21.72 10.02
CA LEU A 496 50.18 22.10 11.12
C LEU A 496 50.58 23.41 11.79
N THR A 497 51.87 23.76 11.77
CA THR A 497 52.39 25.01 12.32
C THR A 497 52.17 26.17 11.36
N ASP A 498 52.38 25.93 10.06
CA ASP A 498 52.33 26.95 9.01
C ASP A 498 50.91 27.24 8.51
N THR A 499 50.02 26.24 8.55
CA THR A 499 48.67 26.30 7.97
C THR A 499 47.60 26.11 9.06
N ALA A 500 46.98 27.21 9.49
CA ALA A 500 46.03 27.24 10.61
C ALA A 500 44.79 26.32 10.43
N ASP A 501 44.35 26.10 9.19
CA ASP A 501 43.12 25.35 8.88
C ASP A 501 43.37 23.86 8.55
N LEU A 502 44.61 23.37 8.68
CA LEU A 502 44.98 22.00 8.29
C LEU A 502 44.42 20.92 9.22
N LEU A 503 44.14 21.26 10.48
CA LEU A 503 43.70 20.30 11.49
C LEU A 503 42.42 19.56 11.07
N GLY A 504 41.42 20.27 10.54
CA GLY A 504 40.14 19.68 10.15
C GLY A 504 40.27 18.63 9.03
N PRO A 505 40.80 19.01 7.86
CA PRO A 505 41.09 18.08 6.76
C PRO A 505 41.97 16.89 7.18
N LEU A 506 42.95 17.11 8.06
CA LEU A 506 43.78 16.05 8.61
C LEU A 506 42.96 15.05 9.42
N LEU A 507 42.16 15.52 10.40
CA LEU A 507 41.33 14.66 11.25
C LEU A 507 40.34 13.84 10.42
N ILE A 508 39.73 14.47 9.43
CA ILE A 508 38.84 13.81 8.47
C ILE A 508 39.63 12.74 7.70
N GLY A 509 40.75 13.09 7.08
CA GLY A 509 41.52 12.19 6.21
C GLY A 509 42.15 10.99 6.92
N ILE A 510 42.47 11.07 8.21
CA ILE A 510 42.99 9.94 9.00
C ILE A 510 41.90 9.06 9.62
N ALA A 511 40.66 9.56 9.71
CA ALA A 511 39.55 8.82 10.28
C ALA A 511 39.14 7.66 9.37
N ALA A 512 39.05 6.47 9.95
CA ALA A 512 38.71 5.25 9.24
C ALA A 512 37.19 5.03 9.21
N TRP A 513 36.71 4.46 8.11
CA TRP A 513 35.32 4.06 7.96
C TRP A 513 35.11 2.63 8.45
N THR A 514 33.99 2.39 9.14
CA THR A 514 33.64 1.08 9.69
C THR A 514 32.16 0.78 9.48
N GLU A 515 31.85 -0.47 9.16
CA GLU A 515 30.48 -0.96 9.05
C GLU A 515 29.97 -1.34 10.44
N GLN A 516 28.87 -0.72 10.86
CA GLN A 516 28.11 -1.21 11.99
C GLN A 516 27.16 -2.29 11.51
N ARG A 517 27.33 -3.49 12.05
CA ARG A 517 26.48 -4.64 11.75
C ARG A 517 25.76 -5.09 13.01
N ASP A 518 24.55 -5.58 12.81
CA ASP A 518 23.80 -6.27 13.84
C ASP A 518 24.57 -7.52 14.29
N SER A 519 24.81 -7.66 15.60
CA SER A 519 25.63 -8.76 16.13
C SER A 519 24.98 -10.14 16.00
N HIS A 520 23.67 -10.22 15.76
CA HIS A 520 22.92 -11.48 15.65
C HIS A 520 22.58 -11.83 14.20
N THR A 521 22.17 -10.84 13.41
CA THR A 521 21.73 -11.03 12.01
C THR A 521 22.82 -10.72 10.98
N TRP A 522 23.92 -10.09 11.41
CA TRP A 522 25.00 -9.63 10.53
C TRP A 522 24.56 -8.62 9.45
N ALA A 523 23.33 -8.13 9.56
CA ALA A 523 22.76 -7.10 8.69
C ALA A 523 23.51 -5.78 8.91
N LEU A 524 23.81 -5.10 7.81
CA LEU A 524 24.37 -3.75 7.85
C LEU A 524 23.34 -2.81 8.48
N ARG A 525 23.74 -2.09 9.52
CA ARG A 525 22.91 -1.12 10.24
C ARG A 525 23.28 0.30 9.86
N ASP A 526 24.58 0.62 9.86
CA ASP A 526 25.06 1.97 9.62
C ASP A 526 26.54 1.98 9.17
N TYR A 527 27.01 3.13 8.69
CA TYR A 527 28.40 3.42 8.39
C TYR A 527 28.92 4.51 9.33
N VAL A 528 29.99 4.22 10.06
CA VAL A 528 30.55 5.16 11.03
C VAL A 528 32.01 5.47 10.70
N ARG A 529 32.33 6.76 10.74
CA ARG A 529 33.69 7.27 10.60
C ARG A 529 34.24 7.63 11.98
N GLY A 530 35.48 7.22 12.27
CA GLY A 530 36.13 7.55 13.55
C GLY A 530 37.60 7.21 13.60
N ILE A 531 38.28 7.68 14.65
CA ILE A 531 39.70 7.42 14.89
C ILE A 531 39.83 6.39 16.03
N ARG A 532 40.28 5.19 15.70
CA ARG A 532 40.46 4.09 16.67
C ARG A 532 41.93 3.85 17.01
N ASP A 533 42.80 4.02 16.02
CA ASP A 533 44.24 3.82 16.10
C ASP A 533 44.97 4.96 15.39
N LEU A 534 46.18 5.27 15.85
CA LEU A 534 47.00 6.34 15.31
C LEU A 534 48.16 5.77 14.49
N PRO A 535 48.35 6.22 13.23
CA PRO A 535 49.44 5.72 12.41
C PRO A 535 50.81 6.25 12.90
N PRO A 536 51.90 5.49 12.73
CA PRO A 536 53.22 5.87 13.25
C PRO A 536 53.79 7.18 12.68
N TRP A 537 53.41 7.55 11.46
CA TRP A 537 53.84 8.77 10.79
C TRP A 537 53.11 10.04 11.28
N LEU A 538 52.10 9.92 12.15
CA LEU A 538 51.34 11.06 12.66
C LEU A 538 52.12 11.81 13.77
N PRO A 539 52.29 13.13 13.71
CA PRO A 539 52.90 13.91 14.79
C PRO A 539 51.92 14.12 15.95
N VAL A 540 51.67 13.06 16.73
CA VAL A 540 50.61 13.01 17.77
C VAL A 540 50.68 14.19 18.74
N ASP A 541 51.86 14.51 19.27
CA ASP A 541 52.00 15.59 20.28
C ASP A 541 51.61 16.97 19.73
N ILE A 542 51.96 17.24 18.47
CA ILE A 542 51.65 18.50 17.79
C ILE A 542 50.15 18.57 17.48
N VAL A 543 49.58 17.48 16.97
CA VAL A 543 48.13 17.39 16.70
C VAL A 543 47.32 17.56 17.98
N VAL A 544 47.73 16.94 19.09
CA VAL A 544 47.08 17.08 20.40
C VAL A 544 47.17 18.51 20.92
N THR A 545 48.32 19.17 20.75
CA THR A 545 48.51 20.58 21.11
C THR A 545 47.57 21.48 20.32
N GLU A 546 47.47 21.24 19.01
CA GLU A 546 46.63 22.01 18.11
C GLU A 546 45.13 21.78 18.36
N ILE A 547 44.71 20.56 18.72
CA ILE A 547 43.35 20.26 19.17
C ILE A 547 42.99 21.04 20.43
N HIS A 548 43.85 21.07 21.45
CA HIS A 548 43.57 21.84 22.67
C HIS A 548 43.55 23.35 22.41
N ARG A 549 44.32 23.84 21.43
CA ARG A 549 44.29 25.23 21.00
C ARG A 549 42.95 25.61 20.38
N GLN A 550 42.42 24.77 19.48
CA GLN A 550 41.15 25.04 18.77
C GLN A 550 39.91 24.65 19.59
N PHE A 551 40.01 23.64 20.46
CA PHE A 551 38.92 23.11 21.28
C PHE A 551 39.33 22.95 22.76
N PRO A 552 39.48 24.05 23.52
CA PRO A 552 40.00 24.02 24.89
C PRO A 552 39.17 23.18 25.89
N ASP A 553 37.85 23.11 25.67
CA ASP A 553 36.92 22.39 26.56
C ASP A 553 36.73 20.91 26.19
N LEU A 554 37.38 20.44 25.12
CA LEU A 554 37.17 19.10 24.59
C LEU A 554 37.86 18.05 25.46
N LYS A 555 37.13 16.98 25.80
CA LYS A 555 37.62 15.84 26.56
C LYS A 555 37.65 14.58 25.68
N PRO A 556 38.52 13.59 25.98
CA PRO A 556 38.50 12.30 25.30
C PRO A 556 37.10 11.65 25.35
N THR A 557 36.66 11.05 24.24
CA THR A 557 35.34 10.39 24.14
C THR A 557 35.20 9.21 25.11
N GLN A 558 34.03 9.08 25.75
CA GLN A 558 33.75 7.99 26.72
C GLN A 558 32.96 6.79 26.16
N HIS A 559 32.37 6.84 24.95
CA HIS A 559 31.53 5.74 24.41
C HIS A 559 31.63 5.59 22.88
N ASP A 560 31.64 4.33 22.41
CA ASP A 560 31.75 3.92 20.99
C ASP A 560 30.41 3.88 20.22
N ASN A 561 29.28 4.26 20.84
CA ASN A 561 27.95 3.75 20.41
C ASN A 561 26.82 4.80 20.27
N VAL A 562 27.14 6.05 19.91
CA VAL A 562 26.11 7.06 19.58
C VAL A 562 26.16 7.34 18.08
N SER A 563 25.00 7.55 17.46
CA SER A 563 24.90 8.07 16.08
C SER A 563 25.63 9.43 16.03
N ARG A 564 26.81 9.44 15.43
CA ARG A 564 27.66 10.62 15.29
C ARG A 564 27.47 11.20 13.90
N ASP A 565 27.54 12.53 13.80
CA ASP A 565 27.68 13.16 12.50
C ASP A 565 29.07 12.78 11.96
N ILE A 566 29.08 12.17 10.77
CA ILE A 566 30.26 11.62 10.09
C ILE A 566 31.32 12.70 9.82
N LYS A 567 30.94 13.99 9.84
CA LYS A 567 31.82 15.14 9.61
C LYS A 567 32.06 16.01 10.85
N ASP A 568 31.58 15.64 12.05
CA ASP A 568 31.83 16.46 13.23
C ASP A 568 33.31 16.39 13.66
N LEU A 569 34.02 17.48 13.40
CA LEU A 569 35.43 17.65 13.74
C LEU A 569 35.69 17.52 15.25
N ARG A 570 34.72 17.88 16.10
CA ARG A 570 34.87 17.76 17.56
C ARG A 570 34.85 16.29 17.99
N ASP A 571 34.02 15.47 17.36
CA ASP A 571 33.96 14.03 17.64
C ASP A 571 35.25 13.32 17.19
N LEU A 572 35.76 13.65 16.00
CA LEU A 572 37.03 13.11 15.50
C LEU A 572 38.22 13.56 16.36
N ALA A 573 38.25 14.83 16.78
CA ALA A 573 39.28 15.34 17.69
C ALA A 573 39.24 14.62 19.05
N ALA A 574 38.04 14.37 19.61
CA ALA A 574 37.89 13.66 20.88
C ALA A 574 38.30 12.18 20.77
N ASP A 575 38.03 11.53 19.64
CA ASP A 575 38.52 10.18 19.33
C ASP A 575 40.05 10.11 19.26
N LEU A 576 40.70 11.11 18.63
CA LEU A 576 42.15 11.19 18.58
C LEU A 576 42.76 11.36 19.98
N LEU A 577 42.21 12.27 20.81
CA LEU A 577 42.67 12.45 22.19
C LEU A 577 42.58 11.14 22.98
N ARG A 578 41.49 10.37 22.81
CA ARG A 578 41.34 9.05 23.42
C ARG A 578 42.41 8.07 22.92
N ALA A 579 42.61 7.97 21.61
CA ALA A 579 43.62 7.07 21.04
C ALA A 579 45.04 7.42 21.54
N ALA A 580 45.39 8.71 21.64
CA ALA A 580 46.68 9.18 22.16
C ALA A 580 46.90 8.82 23.64
N THR A 581 45.87 8.99 24.50
CA THR A 581 45.98 8.59 25.92
C THR A 581 46.21 7.09 26.12
N SER A 582 45.63 6.25 25.26
CA SER A 582 45.80 4.79 25.32
C SER A 582 47.23 4.33 24.97
N ILE A 583 47.92 5.08 24.11
CA ILE A 583 49.32 4.81 23.73
C ILE A 583 50.25 5.18 24.88
N GLY A 584 50.05 6.35 25.50
CA GLY A 584 50.84 6.80 26.65
C GLY A 584 50.77 5.86 27.86
N SER A 585 49.64 5.18 28.08
CA SER A 585 49.49 4.17 29.14
C SER A 585 50.21 2.85 28.87
N ARG A 586 50.43 2.48 27.59
CA ARG A 586 51.14 1.24 27.22
C ARG A 586 52.66 1.37 27.31
N THR A 587 53.20 2.57 27.10
CA THR A 587 54.64 2.85 27.22
C THR A 587 55.13 2.94 28.68
N SER A 588 54.22 3.01 29.66
CA SER A 588 54.54 3.10 31.08
C SER A 588 54.54 1.75 31.83
N GLU A 589 54.18 0.63 31.19
CA GLU A 589 54.26 -0.69 31.81
C GLU A 589 55.61 -1.36 31.46
N PRO A 590 56.44 -1.75 32.46
CA PRO A 590 57.65 -2.50 32.19
C PRO A 590 57.29 -3.90 31.67
N PRO A 591 58.10 -4.49 30.76
CA PRO A 591 57.82 -5.81 30.21
C PRO A 591 57.76 -6.86 31.34
N PRO A 592 56.87 -7.86 31.25
CA PRO A 592 56.84 -8.93 32.23
C PRO A 592 58.18 -9.67 32.22
N ALA A 593 58.77 -9.82 33.41
CA ALA A 593 59.99 -10.59 33.62
C ALA A 593 59.78 -12.05 33.15
N PRO A 594 60.83 -12.69 32.60
CA PRO A 594 60.74 -13.93 31.82
C PRO A 594 60.13 -15.12 32.55
#